data_AF-A0A368TWD1-F1
#
_entry.id   AF-A0A368TWD1-F1
#
_cell.length_a   1.000
_cell.length_b   1.000
_cell.length_c   1.000
_cell.angle_alpha   90.00
_cell.angle_beta   90.00
_cell.angle_gamma   90.00
#
_symmetry.space_group_name_H-M   'P 1'
#
loop_
_entity.id
_entity.type
_entity.pdbx_description
1 polymer ?
#
loop_
_entity_poly.entity_id
_entity_poly.type
_entity_poly.pdbx_seq_one_letter_code
_entity_poly.pdbx_strand_id
1 'polypeptide(L)'
;MPYRIHSTLGDVPPNLHVFDASSGSVRLAREATQKSLETSEEETVLMSLRREEAFHDLLRRRFLRTTEQYLKSELDDLGQPRKGR
;
A
#
# COMPACT_ATOMS: atom_id res chain seq x y z
N MET A 1 -22.61 -11.54 4.78
CA MET A 1 -22.90 -11.44 3.33
C MET A 1 -21.55 -11.37 2.61
N PRO A 2 -20.98 -12.50 2.14
CA PRO A 2 -19.70 -12.48 1.44
C PRO A 2 -19.90 -11.95 0.01
N TYR A 3 -19.43 -10.73 -0.25
CA TYR A 3 -19.49 -10.13 -1.59
C TYR A 3 -18.31 -10.64 -2.42
N ARG A 4 -18.59 -11.51 -3.40
CA ARG A 4 -17.57 -11.99 -4.33
C ARG A 4 -17.46 -11.01 -5.50
N ILE A 5 -16.53 -10.06 -5.39
CA ILE A 5 -16.22 -9.12 -6.48
C ILE A 5 -15.12 -9.74 -7.35
N HIS A 6 -15.45 -10.04 -8.60
CA HIS A 6 -14.48 -10.44 -9.62
C HIS A 6 -14.06 -9.21 -10.40
N SER A 7 -12.84 -8.71 -10.15
CA SER A 7 -12.31 -7.54 -10.86
C SER A 7 -11.33 -7.98 -11.95
N THR A 8 -11.81 -8.15 -13.18
CA THR A 8 -10.99 -8.35 -14.38
C THR A 8 -10.33 -7.03 -14.77
N LEU A 9 -9.02 -6.91 -14.56
CA LEU A 9 -8.22 -5.84 -15.15
C LEU A 9 -7.68 -6.36 -16.51
N GLY A 10 -8.53 -6.35 -17.55
CA GLY A 10 -8.20 -6.81 -18.90
C GLY A 10 -8.53 -8.28 -19.21
N ASP A 11 -7.93 -8.80 -20.29
CA ASP A 11 -8.12 -10.16 -20.87
C ASP A 11 -7.39 -11.28 -20.09
N VAL A 12 -6.90 -10.97 -18.89
CA VAL A 12 -6.19 -11.89 -18.00
C VAL A 12 -7.14 -12.25 -16.85
N PRO A 13 -7.36 -13.55 -16.56
CA PRO A 13 -8.27 -13.96 -15.50
C PRO A 13 -7.87 -13.28 -14.17
N PRO A 14 -8.83 -12.77 -13.41
CA PRO A 14 -8.55 -11.95 -12.25
C PRO A 14 -8.12 -12.85 -11.10
N ASN A 15 -6.81 -12.92 -10.88
CA ASN A 15 -6.25 -13.69 -9.78
C ASN A 15 -6.52 -13.08 -8.39
N LEU A 16 -7.35 -12.05 -8.26
CA LEU A 16 -7.64 -11.37 -7.00
C LEU A 16 -9.10 -11.59 -6.60
N HIS A 17 -9.29 -12.22 -5.45
CA HIS A 17 -10.61 -12.54 -4.89
C HIS A 17 -10.81 -11.82 -3.55
N VAL A 18 -11.95 -11.14 -3.39
CA VAL A 18 -12.41 -10.59 -2.10
C VAL A 18 -13.20 -11.70 -1.38
N PHE A 19 -12.74 -12.09 -0.19
CA PHE A 19 -13.38 -13.16 0.61
C PHE A 19 -14.37 -12.60 1.62
N ASP A 20 -13.99 -11.51 2.28
CA ASP A 20 -14.78 -10.92 3.35
C ASP A 20 -14.45 -9.44 3.50
N ALA A 21 -15.43 -8.65 3.91
CA ALA A 21 -15.29 -7.24 4.16
C ALA A 21 -16.02 -6.90 5.47
N SER A 22 -15.28 -6.37 6.44
CA SER A 22 -15.81 -5.82 7.69
C SER A 22 -15.73 -4.29 7.66
N SER A 23 -16.40 -3.63 8.62
CA SER A 23 -16.32 -2.18 8.79
C SER A 23 -14.90 -1.74 9.16
N GLY A 24 -14.04 -1.56 8.14
CA GLY A 24 -12.65 -1.13 8.27
C GLY A 24 -11.59 -2.11 7.74
N SER A 25 -11.96 -3.31 7.28
CA SER A 25 -10.98 -4.25 6.71
C SER A 25 -11.55 -5.11 5.59
N VAL A 26 -10.70 -5.44 4.61
CA VAL A 26 -11.04 -6.29 3.46
C VAL A 26 -10.05 -7.44 3.39
N ARG A 27 -10.56 -8.67 3.37
CA ARG A 27 -9.78 -9.89 3.15
C ARG A 27 -9.73 -10.20 1.66
N LEU A 28 -8.52 -10.17 1.12
CA LEU A 28 -8.22 -10.52 -0.26
C LEU A 28 -7.41 -11.81 -0.27
N ALA A 29 -7.66 -12.70 -1.24
CA ALA A 29 -6.66 -13.70 -1.62
C ALA A 29 -6.28 -13.52 -3.08
N ARG A 30 -5.01 -13.75 -3.36
CA ARG A 30 -4.46 -13.69 -4.69
C ARG A 30 -3.90 -15.05 -5.06
N GLU A 31 -4.37 -15.63 -6.14
CA GLU A 31 -3.73 -16.81 -6.71
C GLU A 31 -2.47 -16.37 -7.46
N ALA A 32 -1.30 -16.73 -6.95
CA ALA A 32 -0.07 -16.46 -7.65
C ALA A 32 -0.02 -17.41 -8.85
N THR A 33 -0.39 -16.92 -10.04
CA THR A 33 -0.01 -17.61 -11.27
C THR A 33 1.51 -17.65 -11.28
N GLN A 34 2.08 -18.81 -10.96
CA GLN A 34 3.45 -19.15 -11.26
C GLN A 34 3.57 -19.13 -12.78
N LYS A 35 3.71 -17.94 -13.35
CA LYS A 35 4.23 -17.82 -14.70
C LYS A 35 5.67 -18.29 -14.54
N SER A 36 5.95 -19.52 -14.97
CA SER A 36 7.31 -20.01 -15.18
C SER A 36 7.92 -19.18 -16.30
N LEU A 37 8.20 -17.92 -16.01
CA LEU A 37 9.24 -17.22 -16.72
C LEU A 37 10.51 -17.85 -16.15
N GLU A 38 11.26 -18.52 -17.01
CA GLU A 38 12.69 -18.69 -16.83
C GLU A 38 13.31 -17.29 -16.78
N THR A 39 13.03 -16.52 -15.72
CA THR A 39 13.63 -15.22 -15.49
C THR A 39 15.08 -15.52 -15.15
N SER A 40 15.99 -15.01 -15.99
CA SER A 40 17.43 -15.05 -15.71
C SER A 40 17.69 -14.53 -14.30
N GLU A 41 18.72 -15.04 -13.63
CA GLU A 41 19.11 -14.58 -12.28
C GLU A 41 19.23 -13.05 -12.23
N GLU A 42 19.72 -12.44 -13.31
CA GLU A 42 19.80 -10.98 -13.48
C GLU A 42 18.43 -10.27 -13.46
N GLU A 43 17.40 -10.86 -14.09
CA GLU A 43 16.05 -10.29 -14.08
C GLU A 43 15.42 -10.37 -12.69
N THR A 44 15.69 -11.44 -11.94
CA THR A 44 15.19 -11.57 -10.56
C THR A 44 15.80 -10.52 -9.64
N VAL A 45 17.11 -10.25 -9.79
CA VAL A 45 17.83 -9.21 -9.04
C VAL A 45 17.33 -7.82 -9.45
N LEU A 46 17.09 -7.57 -10.74
CA LEU A 46 16.51 -6.31 -11.19
C LEU A 46 15.10 -6.08 -10.63
N MET A 47 14.29 -7.13 -10.54
CA MET A 47 12.95 -7.07 -9.96
C MET A 47 12.98 -6.85 -8.45
N SER A 48 13.95 -7.45 -7.73
CA SER A 48 14.11 -7.19 -6.30
C SER A 48 14.56 -5.76 -6.02
N LEU A 49 15.52 -5.24 -6.79
CA LEU A 49 15.98 -3.86 -6.67
C LEU A 49 14.86 -2.85 -6.92
N ARG A 50 14.08 -3.02 -8.00
CA ARG A 50 12.92 -2.15 -8.28
C ARG A 50 11.87 -2.20 -7.18
N ARG A 51 11.70 -3.36 -6.56
CA ARG A 51 10.77 -3.53 -5.44
C ARG A 51 11.24 -2.77 -4.21
N GLU A 52 12.54 -2.83 -3.90
CA GLU A 52 13.14 -2.07 -2.80
C GLU A 52 13.04 -0.57 -3.04
N GLU A 53 13.36 -0.09 -4.25
CA GLU A 53 13.20 1.31 -4.64
C GLU A 53 11.76 1.80 -4.45
N ALA A 54 10.78 1.05 -4.94
CA ALA A 54 9.37 1.38 -4.77
C ALA A 54 8.93 1.43 -3.30
N PHE A 55 9.48 0.53 -2.47
CA PHE A 55 9.22 0.52 -1.03
C PHE A 55 9.82 1.74 -0.33
N HIS A 56 11.06 2.11 -0.67
CA HIS A 56 11.72 3.31 -0.15
C HIS A 56 10.98 4.58 -0.54
N ASP A 57 10.51 4.68 -1.78
CA ASP A 57 9.71 5.83 -2.24
C ASP A 57 8.40 5.96 -1.46
N LEU A 58 7.72 4.84 -1.20
CA LEU A 58 6.49 4.82 -0.42
C LEU A 58 6.76 5.28 1.02
N LEU A 59 7.81 4.75 1.65
CA LEU A 59 8.21 5.15 3.01
C LEU A 59 8.57 6.63 3.06
N ARG A 60 9.33 7.14 2.10
CA ARG A 60 9.70 8.56 2.03
C ARG A 60 8.47 9.45 1.93
N ARG A 61 7.54 9.14 1.03
CA ARG A 61 6.28 9.90 0.87
C ARG A 61 5.44 9.86 2.15
N ARG A 62 5.36 8.70 2.79
CA ARG A 62 4.64 8.56 4.06
C ARG A 62 5.29 9.38 5.16
N PHE A 63 6.61 9.28 5.31
CA PHE A 63 7.38 10.03 6.29
C PHE A 63 7.15 11.54 6.12
N LEU A 64 7.35 12.08 4.92
CA LEU A 64 7.15 13.50 4.63
C LEU A 64 5.73 13.95 4.97
N ARG A 65 4.71 13.17 4.58
CA ARG A 65 3.32 13.48 4.91
C ARG A 65 3.06 13.48 6.42
N THR A 66 3.61 12.51 7.15
CA THR A 66 3.44 12.45 8.61
C THR A 66 4.18 13.58 9.32
N THR A 67 5.38 13.93 8.88
CA THR A 67 6.13 15.06 9.46
C THR A 67 5.46 16.38 9.15
N GLU A 68 4.93 16.57 7.94
CA GLU A 68 4.13 17.75 7.61
C GLU A 68 2.89 17.87 8.51
N GLN A 69 2.19 16.77 8.75
CA GLN A 69 1.02 16.77 9.63
C GLN A 69 1.41 17.10 11.07
N TYR A 70 2.51 16.53 11.57
CA TYR A 70 3.03 16.81 12.92
C TYR A 70 3.42 18.28 13.09
N LEU A 71 4.18 18.83 12.14
CA LEU A 71 4.61 20.22 12.18
C LEU A 71 3.41 21.18 12.11
N LYS A 72 2.40 20.87 11.30
CA LYS A 72 1.16 21.66 11.25
C LYS A 72 0.39 21.60 12.57
N SER A 73 0.29 20.44 13.21
CA SER A 73 -0.35 20.35 14.53
C SER A 73 0.40 21.13 15.61
N GLU A 74 1.74 21.17 15.58
CA GLU A 74 2.50 21.98 16.53
C GLU A 74 2.30 23.48 16.30
N LEU A 75 2.16 23.93 15.04
CA LEU A 75 1.83 25.32 14.73
C LEU A 75 0.44 25.72 15.22
N ASP A 76 -0.55 24.82 15.09
CA ASP A 76 -1.89 25.04 15.62
C ASP A 76 -1.89 25.13 17.16
N ASP A 77 -1.07 24.31 17.83
CA ASP A 77 -0.88 24.36 19.29
C ASP A 77 -0.14 25.63 19.77
N LEU A 78 0.74 26.20 18.95
CA LEU A 78 1.45 27.45 19.23
C LEU A 78 0.59 28.70 18.98
N GLY A 79 -0.42 28.60 18.12
CA GLY A 79 -1.39 29.67 17.83
C GLY A 79 -2.53 29.78 18.83
N GLN A 80 -2.76 28.76 19.65
CA GLN A 80 -3.73 28.83 20.75
C GLN A 80 -3.08 29.40 22.01
N PRO A 81 -3.64 30.45 22.63
CA PRO A 81 -3.19 30.87 23.94
C PRO A 81 -3.41 29.72 24.90
N ARG A 82 -2.32 29.11 25.40
CA ARG A 82 -2.37 28.14 26.49
C ARG A 82 -3.10 28.80 27.66
N LYS A 83 -4.40 28.54 27.80
CA LYS A 83 -5.13 28.84 29.03
C LYS A 83 -4.51 27.95 30.10
N GLY A 84 -3.55 28.54 30.82
CA GLY A 84 -3.02 27.97 32.04
C GLY A 84 -4.18 27.59 32.96
N ARG A 85 -4.14 26.37 33.46
CA ARG A 85 -4.78 26.03 34.73
C ARG A 85 -3.90 26.52 35.85
#